data_AF-A0A177AEF9-F1
#
_entry.id   AF-A0A177AEF9-F1
#
_cell.length_a   1.000
_cell.length_b   1.000
_cell.length_c   1.000
_cell.angle_alpha   90.00
_cell.angle_beta   90.00
_cell.angle_gamma   90.00
#
_symmetry.space_group_name_H-M   'P 1'
#
loop_
_entity.id
_entity.type
_entity.pdbx_description
1 polymer ?
#
loop_
_entity_poly.entity_id
_entity_poly.type
_entity_poly.pdbx_seq_one_letter_code
_entity_poly.pdbx_strand_id
1 'polypeptide(L)'
;MAPSFVTIDNTPDFDFTPQPQPTKKAVGSTTRTLLIAPPSIASHEEKLHGVLAVHDRSVTDLQMLDRISAGLARLPLATYDLIIILTDVDGTRSESGKLLSRDVYSSLVQSLKAGGKLQSQDGTFGQSTTSGEYTEAILAGLVANSAGGMMKPDYSASEAVPLRFGRNKKKDAVSDAGPPATIVTLKRKSVEITPSQAKPNGVGFVDFSDDFGEEITGEDEDDDDLIDEDTLLTEEDLNSMVVIRMSPTPLLPTADY
;
A
#
# COMPACT_ATOMS: atom_id res chain seq x y z
N MET A 1 -4.68 9.82 -83.83
CA MET A 1 -3.76 9.05 -82.94
C MET A 1 -3.27 10.03 -81.89
N ALA A 2 -3.65 9.86 -80.63
CA ALA A 2 -3.23 10.75 -79.55
C ALA A 2 -1.90 10.26 -78.95
N PRO A 3 -0.95 11.14 -78.60
CA PRO A 3 0.30 10.72 -77.97
C PRO A 3 0.08 10.34 -76.51
N SER A 4 0.58 9.17 -76.12
CA SER A 4 0.63 8.69 -74.74
C SER A 4 1.73 9.43 -73.96
N PHE A 5 1.37 10.06 -72.85
CA PHE A 5 2.32 10.64 -71.91
C PHE A 5 2.74 9.57 -70.89
N VAL A 6 4.05 9.38 -70.74
CA VAL A 6 4.64 8.54 -69.68
C VAL A 6 5.10 9.49 -68.58
N THR A 7 4.47 9.41 -67.40
CA THR A 7 4.89 10.16 -66.21
C THR A 7 5.87 9.31 -65.41
N ILE A 8 7.14 9.73 -65.41
CA ILE A 8 8.21 9.13 -64.59
C ILE A 8 8.19 9.84 -63.23
N ASP A 9 7.90 9.07 -62.18
CA ASP A 9 8.01 9.49 -60.78
C ASP A 9 9.49 9.53 -60.39
N ASN A 10 9.96 10.71 -59.98
CA ASN A 10 11.35 10.98 -59.57
C ASN A 10 11.42 11.34 -58.07
N THR A 11 10.51 10.83 -57.26
CA THR A 11 10.64 10.98 -55.80
C THR A 11 11.82 10.13 -55.30
N PRO A 12 12.82 10.74 -54.63
CA PRO A 12 13.95 10.00 -54.08
C PRO A 12 13.49 9.26 -52.81
N ASP A 13 13.33 7.94 -52.91
CA ASP A 13 12.87 7.06 -51.81
C ASP A 13 13.98 6.73 -50.78
N PHE A 14 15.20 7.26 -50.96
CA PHE A 14 16.32 7.04 -50.05
C PHE A 14 17.02 8.37 -49.72
N ASP A 15 16.62 8.97 -48.60
CA ASP A 15 17.27 10.14 -48.02
C ASP A 15 18.52 9.70 -47.23
N PHE A 16 19.70 10.04 -47.75
CA PHE A 16 21.01 9.81 -47.12
C PHE A 16 21.50 11.03 -46.33
N THR A 17 20.61 11.96 -45.97
CA THR A 17 20.98 13.00 -45.01
C THR A 17 21.24 12.35 -43.64
N PRO A 18 22.37 12.66 -42.98
CA PRO A 18 22.55 12.24 -41.60
C PRO A 18 21.42 12.86 -40.79
N GLN A 19 20.52 12.00 -40.29
CA GLN A 19 19.44 12.41 -39.40
C GLN A 19 20.03 13.35 -38.35
N PRO A 20 19.47 14.56 -38.14
CA PRO A 20 19.71 15.25 -36.89
C PRO A 20 19.33 14.27 -35.80
N GLN A 21 20.28 13.98 -34.90
CA GLN A 21 20.07 13.16 -33.72
C GLN A 21 18.68 13.45 -33.18
N PRO A 22 17.88 12.42 -32.84
CA PRO A 22 16.56 12.66 -32.28
C PRO A 22 16.76 13.59 -31.10
N THR A 23 16.35 14.85 -31.28
CA THR A 23 16.01 15.71 -30.17
C THR A 23 15.15 14.83 -29.30
N LYS A 24 15.50 14.77 -28.01
CA LYS A 24 14.72 14.10 -26.98
C LYS A 24 13.30 14.68 -27.02
N LYS A 25 12.47 14.25 -27.97
CA LYS A 25 11.03 14.23 -27.85
C LYS A 25 10.84 13.43 -26.59
N ALA A 26 10.36 14.11 -25.56
CA ALA A 26 10.03 13.52 -24.29
C ALA A 26 9.43 12.15 -24.57
N VAL A 27 10.11 11.10 -24.12
CA VAL A 27 9.51 9.77 -24.00
C VAL A 27 8.29 10.05 -23.14
N GLY A 28 7.11 10.15 -23.77
CA GLY A 28 5.87 10.05 -23.02
C GLY A 28 6.02 8.77 -22.23
N SER A 29 6.01 8.87 -20.91
CA SER A 29 6.08 7.71 -20.02
C SER A 29 5.00 6.74 -20.47
N THR A 30 5.36 5.69 -21.21
CA THR A 30 4.40 4.68 -21.65
C THR A 30 3.95 3.99 -20.39
N THR A 31 2.77 4.38 -19.89
CA THR A 31 2.18 3.81 -18.68
C THR A 31 1.89 2.36 -18.97
N ARG A 32 2.68 1.46 -18.38
CA ARG A 32 2.48 0.03 -18.57
C ARG A 32 1.43 -0.45 -17.57
N THR A 33 0.44 -1.16 -18.10
CA THR A 33 -0.66 -1.71 -17.32
C THR A 33 -0.56 -3.22 -17.26
N LEU A 34 -0.73 -3.80 -16.07
CA LEU A 34 -0.87 -5.24 -15.89
C LEU A 34 -2.32 -5.55 -15.52
N LEU A 35 -2.99 -6.36 -16.33
CA LEU A 35 -4.30 -6.92 -16.03
C LEU A 35 -4.12 -8.29 -15.37
N ILE A 36 -4.76 -8.46 -14.23
CA ILE A 36 -4.74 -9.71 -13.47
C ILE A 36 -6.11 -10.36 -13.59
N ALA A 37 -6.18 -11.47 -14.31
CA ALA A 37 -7.41 -12.21 -14.57
C ALA A 37 -7.63 -13.33 -13.54
N PRO A 38 -8.77 -13.38 -12.81
CA PRO A 38 -9.18 -14.59 -12.10
C PRO A 38 -9.42 -15.76 -13.06
N PRO A 39 -9.39 -17.02 -12.57
CA PRO A 39 -9.56 -18.21 -13.42
C PRO A 39 -10.91 -18.22 -14.15
N SER A 40 -11.98 -17.72 -13.53
CA SER A 40 -13.28 -17.62 -14.17
C SER A 40 -13.32 -16.63 -15.33
N ILE A 41 -12.76 -15.41 -15.21
CA ILE A 41 -12.68 -14.49 -16.37
C ILE A 41 -11.74 -15.02 -17.46
N ALA A 42 -10.65 -15.70 -17.06
CA ALA A 42 -9.70 -16.29 -18.00
C ALA A 42 -10.31 -17.43 -18.82
N SER A 43 -11.28 -18.15 -18.26
CA SER A 43 -12.01 -19.22 -18.95
C SER A 43 -13.12 -18.70 -19.88
N HIS A 44 -13.55 -17.45 -19.73
CA HIS A 44 -14.61 -16.84 -20.52
C HIS A 44 -14.04 -15.83 -21.51
N GLU A 45 -13.76 -16.30 -22.73
CA GLU A 45 -13.14 -15.49 -23.79
C GLU A 45 -13.92 -14.22 -24.14
N GLU A 46 -15.25 -14.28 -24.15
CA GLU A 46 -16.11 -13.15 -24.51
C GLU A 46 -15.89 -11.94 -23.57
N LYS A 47 -15.92 -12.19 -22.26
CA LYS A 47 -15.75 -11.14 -21.25
C LYS A 47 -14.30 -10.62 -21.23
N LEU A 48 -13.33 -11.52 -21.34
CA LEU A 48 -11.92 -11.15 -21.44
C LEU A 48 -11.65 -10.31 -22.69
N HIS A 49 -12.27 -10.64 -23.83
CA HIS A 49 -12.12 -9.87 -25.06
C HIS A 49 -12.76 -8.48 -24.93
N GLY A 50 -13.86 -8.35 -24.19
CA GLY A 50 -14.44 -7.05 -23.84
C GLY A 50 -13.49 -6.17 -23.03
N VAL A 51 -12.80 -6.74 -22.03
CA VAL A 51 -11.80 -6.02 -21.23
C VAL A 51 -10.58 -5.65 -22.09
N LEU A 52 -10.07 -6.58 -22.90
CA LEU A 52 -8.93 -6.33 -23.79
C LEU A 52 -9.24 -5.37 -24.94
N ALA A 53 -10.51 -5.13 -25.26
CA ALA A 53 -10.91 -4.13 -26.25
C ALA A 53 -10.83 -2.70 -25.70
N VAL A 54 -10.95 -2.53 -24.38
CA VAL A 54 -10.87 -1.23 -23.69
C VAL A 54 -9.41 -0.80 -23.48
N HIS A 55 -8.49 -1.77 -23.40
CA HIS A 55 -7.07 -1.53 -23.14
C HIS A 55 -6.21 -1.73 -24.39
N ASP A 56 -5.22 -0.86 -24.60
CA ASP A 56 -4.27 -1.02 -25.70
C ASP A 56 -3.31 -2.19 -25.43
N ARG A 57 -3.30 -3.17 -26.35
CA ARG A 57 -2.47 -4.38 -26.26
C ARG A 57 -0.96 -4.09 -26.33
N SER A 58 -0.55 -2.93 -26.82
CA SER A 58 0.88 -2.58 -26.94
C SER A 58 1.53 -2.23 -25.59
N VAL A 59 0.73 -1.77 -24.62
CA VAL A 59 1.17 -1.30 -23.30
C VAL A 59 0.56 -2.09 -22.14
N THR A 60 -0.29 -3.07 -22.47
CA THR A 60 -1.02 -3.86 -21.48
C THR A 60 -0.58 -5.31 -21.51
N ASP A 61 -0.07 -5.78 -20.38
CA ASP A 61 0.25 -7.18 -20.16
C ASP A 61 -0.92 -7.85 -19.42
N LEU A 62 -1.24 -9.10 -19.78
CA LEU A 62 -2.27 -9.90 -19.13
C LEU A 62 -1.63 -11.11 -18.45
N GLN A 63 -1.93 -11.31 -17.16
CA GLN A 63 -1.50 -12.48 -16.41
C GLN A 63 -2.67 -13.11 -15.68
N MET A 64 -2.68 -14.45 -15.64
CA MET A 64 -3.68 -15.19 -14.87
C MET A 64 -3.24 -15.25 -13.42
N LEU A 65 -4.14 -14.85 -12.51
CA LEU A 65 -3.90 -14.81 -11.08
C LEU A 65 -3.49 -16.18 -10.52
N ASP A 66 -4.14 -17.25 -10.99
CA ASP A 66 -3.84 -18.63 -10.60
C ASP A 66 -2.37 -19.00 -10.87
N ARG A 67 -1.80 -18.56 -12.01
CA ARG A 67 -0.40 -18.82 -12.33
C ARG A 67 0.57 -18.05 -11.46
N ILE A 68 0.22 -16.84 -11.05
CA ILE A 68 1.04 -16.04 -10.14
C ILE A 68 1.00 -16.68 -8.75
N SER A 69 -0.19 -17.07 -8.29
CA SER A 69 -0.39 -17.77 -7.01
C SER A 69 0.36 -19.10 -6.95
N ALA A 70 0.35 -19.88 -8.04
CA ALA A 70 1.10 -21.12 -8.17
C ALA A 70 2.62 -20.92 -8.39
N GLY A 71 3.11 -19.68 -8.50
CA GLY A 71 4.53 -19.39 -8.77
C GLY A 71 5.02 -19.74 -10.19
N LEU A 72 4.09 -20.04 -11.10
CA LEU A 72 4.38 -20.40 -12.51
C LEU A 72 4.55 -19.17 -13.42
N ALA A 73 4.06 -18.01 -12.98
CA ALA A 73 4.23 -16.73 -13.66
C ALA A 73 5.04 -15.79 -12.78
N ARG A 74 6.20 -15.34 -13.27
CA ARG A 74 7.06 -14.40 -12.57
C ARG A 74 6.91 -13.01 -13.18
N LEU A 75 6.61 -12.03 -12.34
CA LEU A 75 6.45 -10.65 -12.77
C LEU A 75 7.82 -9.96 -12.83
N PRO A 76 8.07 -9.12 -13.85
CA PRO A 76 9.26 -8.29 -13.90
C PRO A 76 9.23 -7.24 -12.78
N LEU A 77 10.40 -6.89 -12.24
CA LEU A 77 10.53 -5.90 -11.18
C LEU A 77 10.30 -4.48 -11.72
N ALA A 78 9.64 -3.62 -10.95
CA ALA A 78 9.48 -2.18 -11.19
C ALA A 78 9.15 -1.79 -12.66
N THR A 79 8.24 -2.53 -13.30
CA THR A 79 7.91 -2.35 -14.72
C THR A 79 6.56 -1.68 -14.93
N TYR A 80 5.58 -1.97 -14.06
CA TYR A 80 4.21 -1.51 -14.23
C TYR A 80 3.92 -0.24 -13.45
N ASP A 81 3.14 0.65 -14.07
CA ASP A 81 2.64 1.88 -13.46
C ASP A 81 1.24 1.65 -12.85
N LEU A 82 0.45 0.76 -13.46
CA LEU A 82 -0.90 0.41 -13.04
C LEU A 82 -1.11 -1.10 -13.06
N ILE A 83 -1.61 -1.66 -11.97
CA ILE A 83 -2.08 -3.05 -11.89
C ILE A 83 -3.57 -3.03 -11.63
N ILE A 84 -4.34 -3.71 -12.49
CA ILE A 84 -5.80 -3.82 -12.36
C ILE A 84 -6.14 -5.28 -12.08
N ILE A 85 -6.81 -5.52 -10.96
CA ILE A 85 -7.39 -6.81 -10.60
C ILE A 85 -8.77 -6.88 -11.22
N LEU A 86 -8.95 -7.78 -12.20
CA LEU A 86 -10.22 -7.98 -12.86
C LEU A 86 -11.22 -8.68 -11.93
N THR A 87 -12.49 -8.43 -12.19
CA THR A 87 -13.58 -9.07 -11.46
C THR A 87 -13.97 -10.38 -12.11
N ASP A 88 -14.68 -11.18 -11.33
CA ASP A 88 -15.21 -12.46 -11.77
C ASP A 88 -16.32 -12.25 -12.82
N VAL A 89 -16.76 -13.33 -13.46
CA VAL A 89 -17.92 -13.35 -14.35
C VAL A 89 -19.17 -12.83 -13.65
N ASP A 90 -19.32 -13.06 -12.36
CA ASP A 90 -20.45 -12.58 -11.56
C ASP A 90 -20.29 -11.11 -11.12
N GLY A 91 -19.21 -10.44 -11.51
CA GLY A 91 -18.86 -9.10 -11.04
C GLY A 91 -18.38 -9.06 -9.59
N THR A 92 -18.24 -10.21 -8.94
CA THR A 92 -17.68 -10.31 -7.59
C THR A 92 -16.16 -10.49 -7.63
N ARG A 93 -15.49 -10.47 -6.47
CA ARG A 93 -14.05 -10.75 -6.34
C ARG A 93 -13.76 -11.95 -5.44
N SER A 94 -14.72 -12.86 -5.32
CA SER A 94 -14.64 -14.02 -4.42
C SER A 94 -13.47 -14.94 -4.74
N GLU A 95 -13.21 -15.18 -6.02
CA GLU A 95 -12.05 -15.99 -6.46
C GLU A 95 -10.74 -15.23 -6.33
N SER A 96 -10.73 -13.97 -6.77
CA SER A 96 -9.55 -13.10 -6.69
C SER A 96 -9.05 -12.99 -5.24
N GLY A 97 -9.95 -12.78 -4.28
CA GLY A 97 -9.60 -12.71 -2.86
C GLY A 97 -9.01 -14.01 -2.30
N LYS A 98 -9.44 -15.18 -2.77
CA LYS A 98 -8.89 -16.49 -2.34
C LYS A 98 -7.47 -16.73 -2.86
N LEU A 99 -7.17 -16.23 -4.06
CA LEU A 99 -5.88 -16.43 -4.72
C LEU A 99 -4.86 -15.32 -4.43
N LEU A 100 -5.31 -14.16 -3.93
CA LEU A 100 -4.46 -13.04 -3.51
C LEU A 100 -3.90 -13.29 -2.11
N SER A 101 -2.88 -14.14 -2.03
CA SER A 101 -2.10 -14.34 -0.81
C SER A 101 -1.08 -13.21 -0.58
N ARG A 102 -0.51 -13.16 0.63
CA ARG A 102 0.57 -12.23 0.99
C ARG A 102 1.76 -12.28 0.03
N ASP A 103 2.12 -13.47 -0.46
CA ASP A 103 3.23 -13.66 -1.40
C ASP A 103 2.91 -13.08 -2.77
N VAL A 104 1.67 -13.26 -3.24
CA VAL A 104 1.19 -12.66 -4.49
C VAL A 104 1.23 -11.14 -4.36
N TYR A 105 0.68 -10.56 -3.28
CA TYR A 105 0.78 -9.11 -3.04
C TYR A 105 2.23 -8.63 -3.03
N SER A 106 3.14 -9.35 -2.38
CA SER A 106 4.57 -9.01 -2.37
C SER A 106 5.16 -9.01 -3.79
N SER A 107 4.80 -9.99 -4.63
CA SER A 107 5.22 -10.02 -6.03
C SER A 107 4.61 -8.86 -6.85
N LEU A 108 3.34 -8.51 -6.61
CA LEU A 108 2.68 -7.38 -7.26
C LEU A 108 3.37 -6.06 -6.90
N VAL A 109 3.63 -5.84 -5.61
CA VAL A 109 4.32 -4.63 -5.13
C VAL A 109 5.75 -4.54 -5.67
N GLN A 110 6.46 -5.66 -5.79
CA GLN A 110 7.80 -5.68 -6.42
C GLN A 110 7.74 -5.32 -7.92
N SER A 111 6.68 -5.73 -8.61
CA SER A 111 6.48 -5.42 -10.03
C SER A 111 6.03 -3.97 -10.30
N LEU A 112 5.44 -3.31 -9.31
CA LEU A 112 5.08 -1.89 -9.36
C LEU A 112 6.31 -0.99 -9.29
N LYS A 113 6.31 0.05 -10.14
CA LYS A 113 7.20 1.20 -10.00
C LYS A 113 6.86 2.00 -8.75
N ALA A 114 7.80 2.83 -8.30
CA ALA A 114 7.53 3.84 -7.29
C ALA A 114 6.39 4.77 -7.76
N GLY A 115 5.40 5.01 -6.91
CA GLY A 115 4.19 5.75 -7.27
C GLY A 115 3.16 4.96 -8.08
N GLY A 116 3.45 3.69 -8.43
CA GLY A 116 2.53 2.83 -9.15
C GLY A 116 1.27 2.49 -8.35
N LYS A 117 0.17 2.24 -9.05
CA LYS A 117 -1.16 2.03 -8.45
C LYS A 117 -1.65 0.60 -8.65
N LEU A 118 -2.36 0.09 -7.65
CA LEU A 118 -3.07 -1.17 -7.69
C LEU A 118 -4.55 -0.90 -7.39
N GLN A 119 -5.41 -1.30 -8.33
CA GLN A 119 -6.84 -1.05 -8.31
C GLN A 119 -7.62 -2.31 -8.68
N SER A 120 -8.88 -2.41 -8.24
CA SER A 120 -9.82 -3.36 -8.83
C SER A 120 -10.52 -2.73 -10.02
N GLN A 121 -11.01 -3.56 -10.93
CA GLN A 121 -11.85 -3.13 -12.04
C GLN A 121 -13.08 -2.33 -11.59
N ASP A 122 -13.67 -2.69 -10.44
CA ASP A 122 -14.82 -1.98 -9.86
C ASP A 122 -14.44 -0.72 -9.06
N GLY A 123 -13.15 -0.43 -8.86
CA GLY A 123 -12.68 0.70 -8.05
C GLY A 123 -12.88 0.58 -6.53
N THR A 124 -13.46 -0.54 -6.08
CA THR A 124 -13.73 -0.85 -4.65
C THR A 124 -12.49 -1.27 -3.87
N PHE A 125 -11.37 -1.57 -4.55
CA PHE A 125 -10.15 -2.03 -3.91
C PHE A 125 -9.58 -0.98 -2.94
N GLY A 126 -9.29 -1.40 -1.71
CA GLY A 126 -8.72 -0.54 -0.68
C GLY A 126 -9.66 0.53 -0.11
N GLN A 127 -10.95 0.51 -0.45
CA GLN A 127 -11.94 1.47 0.08
C GLN A 127 -12.41 1.11 1.49
N SER A 128 -12.46 -0.18 1.83
CA SER A 128 -12.88 -0.66 3.14
C SER A 128 -11.68 -1.01 4.00
N THR A 129 -11.45 -0.23 5.06
CA THR A 129 -10.38 -0.44 6.05
C THR A 129 -10.49 -1.79 6.78
N THR A 130 -11.69 -2.38 6.82
CA THR A 130 -11.97 -3.66 7.48
C THR A 130 -11.80 -4.87 6.55
N SER A 131 -11.51 -4.64 5.27
CA SER A 131 -11.31 -5.76 4.33
C SER A 131 -9.94 -6.43 4.54
N GLY A 132 -9.91 -7.77 4.51
CA GLY A 132 -8.64 -8.50 4.60
C GLY A 132 -7.67 -8.15 3.46
N GLU A 133 -8.19 -7.78 2.29
CA GLU A 133 -7.37 -7.32 1.18
C GLU A 133 -6.67 -5.99 1.46
N TYR A 134 -7.34 -5.08 2.18
CA TYR A 134 -6.74 -3.81 2.61
C TYR A 134 -5.59 -4.05 3.61
N THR A 135 -5.80 -4.95 4.58
CA THR A 135 -4.75 -5.30 5.55
C THR A 135 -3.55 -5.94 4.87
N GLU A 136 -3.77 -6.90 3.96
CA GLU A 136 -2.67 -7.54 3.21
C GLU A 136 -1.94 -6.56 2.29
N ALA A 137 -2.67 -5.64 1.63
CA ALA A 137 -2.06 -4.61 0.80
C ALA A 137 -1.15 -3.68 1.62
N ILE A 138 -1.57 -3.28 2.83
CA ILE A 138 -0.74 -2.48 3.74
C ILE A 138 0.47 -3.28 4.23
N LEU A 139 0.28 -4.54 4.59
CA LEU A 139 1.38 -5.42 5.03
C LEU A 139 2.40 -5.64 3.91
N ALA A 140 1.98 -5.58 2.65
CA ALA A 140 2.85 -5.62 1.48
C ALA A 140 3.54 -4.27 1.18
N GLY A 141 3.22 -3.20 1.93
CA GLY A 141 3.83 -1.88 1.80
C GLY A 141 3.09 -0.91 0.87
N LEU A 142 1.83 -1.19 0.53
CA LEU A 142 0.99 -0.25 -0.21
C LEU A 142 0.29 0.72 0.75
N VAL A 143 0.02 1.93 0.26
CA VAL A 143 -0.67 2.99 1.00
C VAL A 143 -1.97 3.33 0.28
N ALA A 144 -3.03 3.59 1.03
CA ALA A 144 -4.31 4.02 0.47
C ALA A 144 -4.18 5.35 -0.27
N ASN A 145 -4.76 5.42 -1.47
CA ASN A 145 -4.80 6.65 -2.26
C ASN A 145 -6.18 7.30 -2.17
N SER A 146 -6.22 8.61 -1.98
CA SER A 146 -7.46 9.41 -1.94
C SER A 146 -8.30 9.32 -3.22
N ALA A 147 -7.68 9.00 -4.36
CA ALA A 147 -8.35 8.81 -5.65
C ALA A 147 -8.88 7.38 -5.88
N GLY A 148 -8.83 6.52 -4.85
CA GLY A 148 -9.21 5.12 -4.92
C GLY A 148 -8.07 4.18 -5.32
N GLY A 149 -8.13 2.95 -4.79
CA GLY A 149 -7.05 1.98 -4.88
C GLY A 149 -5.91 2.24 -3.90
N MET A 150 -4.88 1.42 -4.03
CA MET A 150 -3.67 1.47 -3.21
C MET A 150 -2.48 1.84 -4.09
N MET A 151 -1.49 2.55 -3.57
CA MET A 151 -0.30 2.95 -4.30
C MET A 151 0.98 2.51 -3.59
N LYS A 152 2.01 2.21 -4.37
CA LYS A 152 3.35 1.97 -3.86
C LYS A 152 4.00 3.32 -3.56
N PRO A 153 4.28 3.67 -2.30
CA PRO A 153 4.93 4.93 -1.96
C PRO A 153 6.34 4.98 -2.56
N ASP A 154 6.78 6.18 -2.93
CA ASP A 154 8.13 6.41 -3.43
C ASP A 154 9.09 6.61 -2.25
N TYR A 155 9.70 5.51 -1.82
CA TYR A 155 10.70 5.53 -0.76
C TYR A 155 12.02 6.19 -1.19
N SER A 156 12.24 6.48 -2.48
CA SER A 156 13.49 7.10 -2.94
C SER A 156 13.62 8.58 -2.53
N ALA A 157 12.49 9.24 -2.26
CA ALA A 157 12.44 10.62 -1.77
C ALA A 157 12.30 10.71 -0.24
N SER A 158 12.23 9.59 0.47
CA SER A 158 12.07 9.58 1.93
C SER A 158 13.42 9.87 2.59
N GLU A 159 13.68 11.15 2.85
CA GLU A 159 14.71 11.62 3.77
C GLU A 159 14.53 10.89 5.10
N ALA A 160 15.47 10.00 5.44
CA ALA A 160 15.38 9.20 6.66
C ALA A 160 15.36 10.14 7.87
N VAL A 161 14.19 10.30 8.49
CA VAL A 161 14.05 11.12 9.71
C VAL A 161 14.75 10.37 10.84
N PRO A 162 15.90 10.87 11.35
CA PRO A 162 16.63 10.16 12.38
C PRO A 162 15.82 10.15 13.67
N LEU A 163 15.39 8.96 14.10
CA LEU A 163 14.76 8.79 15.41
C LEU A 163 15.83 9.01 16.48
N ARG A 164 15.68 10.09 17.24
CA ARG A 164 16.53 10.37 18.39
C ARG A 164 16.10 9.45 19.52
N PHE A 165 16.62 8.22 19.55
CA PHE A 165 16.52 7.36 20.72
C PHE A 165 17.23 8.08 21.88
N GLY A 166 16.42 8.67 22.78
CA GLY A 166 16.90 9.33 23.99
C GLY A 166 17.59 8.31 24.89
N ARG A 167 18.91 8.18 24.75
CA ARG A 167 19.73 7.41 25.68
C ARG A 167 19.80 8.19 26.98
N ASN A 168 18.96 7.80 27.94
CA ASN A 168 19.07 8.23 29.33
C ASN A 168 20.42 7.74 29.88
N LYS A 169 21.45 8.57 29.74
CA LYS A 169 22.76 8.37 30.36
C LYS A 169 22.63 8.76 31.83
N LYS A 170 22.51 7.77 32.72
CA LYS A 170 23.16 7.90 34.03
C LYS A 170 24.68 7.91 33.80
N LYS A 171 25.34 8.85 34.45
CA LYS A 171 26.78 9.11 34.38
C LYS A 171 27.53 7.92 34.99
N ASP A 172 28.55 7.46 34.29
CA ASP A 172 29.85 7.15 34.91
C ASP A 172 30.96 7.42 33.89
N ALA A 173 32.01 8.05 34.39
CA ALA A 173 33.09 8.67 33.64
C ALA A 173 34.28 7.73 33.49
N VAL A 174 34.93 7.68 32.31
CA VAL A 174 36.40 7.54 32.17
C VAL A 174 36.87 8.20 30.85
N SER A 175 37.84 9.11 31.02
CA SER A 175 38.92 9.71 30.19
C SER A 175 39.41 8.93 28.94
N ASP A 176 40.17 9.43 27.95
CA ASP A 176 40.79 10.70 27.50
C ASP A 176 41.50 10.39 26.14
N ALA A 177 41.87 11.45 25.38
CA ALA A 177 42.87 11.56 24.29
C ALA A 177 42.32 12.17 22.96
N GLY A 178 42.52 13.50 22.78
CA GLY A 178 42.28 14.27 21.53
C GLY A 178 43.49 14.27 20.57
N PRO A 179 43.77 15.32 19.73
CA PRO A 179 42.95 16.47 19.23
C PRO A 179 43.19 16.70 17.68
N PRO A 180 43.01 17.88 17.00
CA PRO A 180 42.15 19.09 17.17
C PRO A 180 41.38 19.53 15.87
N ALA A 181 40.69 20.69 15.94
CA ALA A 181 40.21 21.63 14.87
C ALA A 181 38.68 21.69 14.70
N THR A 182 37.95 22.81 14.72
CA THR A 182 38.23 24.26 14.73
C THR A 182 37.07 24.95 15.44
N ILE A 183 37.35 25.86 16.37
CA ILE A 183 36.35 26.60 17.15
C ILE A 183 36.13 27.94 16.45
N VAL A 184 34.91 28.21 15.98
CA VAL A 184 34.50 29.57 15.60
C VAL A 184 33.80 30.22 16.79
N THR A 185 34.47 31.22 17.32
CA THR A 185 34.08 32.09 18.41
C THR A 185 32.91 32.99 18.03
N LEU A 186 31.72 32.79 18.60
CA LEU A 186 30.75 33.87 18.76
C LEU A 186 30.24 33.94 20.19
N LYS A 187 30.83 34.88 20.95
CA LYS A 187 30.22 35.49 22.12
C LYS A 187 28.83 36.02 21.73
N ARG A 188 27.80 35.72 22.54
CA ARG A 188 26.73 36.69 22.86
C ARG A 188 25.92 36.24 24.07
N LYS A 189 26.18 36.94 25.18
CA LYS A 189 25.27 37.53 26.18
C LYS A 189 23.94 36.81 26.46
N SER A 190 23.82 36.38 27.71
CA SER A 190 22.59 36.01 28.43
C SER A 190 21.39 36.87 28.07
N VAL A 191 20.28 36.21 27.77
CA VAL A 191 18.92 36.76 27.77
C VAL A 191 18.01 35.71 28.41
N GLU A 192 17.69 35.93 29.68
CA GLU A 192 16.52 35.33 30.35
C GLU A 192 15.26 35.76 29.59
N ILE A 193 14.48 34.78 29.11
CA ILE A 193 13.08 34.99 28.76
C ILE A 193 12.29 33.81 29.32
N THR A 194 11.53 34.15 30.35
CA THR A 194 10.40 33.48 30.97
C THR A 194 9.54 32.66 30.00
N PRO A 195 9.09 31.44 30.35
CA PRO A 195 8.23 30.65 29.47
C PRO A 195 6.80 31.22 29.50
N SER A 196 6.42 31.95 28.45
CA SER A 196 5.03 32.34 28.25
C SER A 196 4.26 31.17 27.63
N GLN A 197 3.28 30.71 28.40
CA GLN A 197 2.28 29.71 28.05
C GLN A 197 1.59 30.00 26.71
N ALA A 198 1.57 29.00 25.84
CA ALA A 198 0.47 28.79 24.92
C ALA A 198 0.21 27.28 24.86
N LYS A 199 -0.55 26.77 25.84
CA LYS A 199 -1.08 25.40 25.83
C LYS A 199 -2.20 25.34 24.77
N PRO A 200 -2.17 24.40 23.81
CA PRO A 200 -3.33 24.11 22.99
C PRO A 200 -4.43 23.49 23.85
N ASN A 201 -5.63 24.08 23.83
CA ASN A 201 -6.80 23.55 24.51
C ASN A 201 -7.17 22.18 23.91
N GLY A 202 -7.23 21.13 24.75
CA GLY A 202 -7.93 19.90 24.38
C GLY A 202 -7.31 18.58 24.80
N VAL A 203 -6.16 18.55 25.48
CA VAL A 203 -5.66 17.34 26.14
C VAL A 203 -5.00 17.72 27.47
N GLY A 204 -5.49 17.12 28.55
CA GLY A 204 -5.00 17.36 29.90
C GLY A 204 -3.60 16.80 30.10
N PHE A 205 -2.58 17.60 29.80
CA PHE A 205 -1.24 17.35 30.31
C PHE A 205 -1.20 17.78 31.77
N VAL A 206 -1.33 16.79 32.66
CA VAL A 206 -0.98 16.90 34.08
C VAL A 206 0.50 17.31 34.17
N ASP A 207 0.72 18.44 34.82
CA ASP A 207 2.05 18.99 35.10
C ASP A 207 2.56 18.31 36.38
N PHE A 208 3.38 17.27 36.24
CA PHE A 208 3.92 16.52 37.38
C PHE A 208 5.04 17.25 38.14
N SER A 209 5.19 18.57 37.96
CA SER A 209 6.29 19.33 38.57
C SER A 209 5.93 20.05 39.87
N ASP A 210 4.68 20.03 40.35
CA ASP A 210 4.29 20.87 41.49
C ASP A 210 3.29 20.27 42.51
N ASP A 211 3.05 18.94 42.53
CA ASP A 211 2.14 18.38 43.56
C ASP A 211 2.38 16.92 43.98
N PHE A 212 3.60 16.41 43.84
CA PHE A 212 3.98 15.07 44.37
C PHE A 212 4.59 15.16 45.78
N GLY A 213 4.25 16.22 46.52
CA GLY A 213 4.80 16.53 47.85
C GLY A 213 3.82 16.41 48.99
N GLU A 214 2.51 16.28 48.72
CA GLU A 214 1.53 15.98 49.75
C GLU A 214 1.29 14.46 49.76
N GLU A 215 1.93 13.86 50.75
CA GLU A 215 1.73 12.52 51.26
C GLU A 215 0.22 12.24 51.42
N ILE A 216 -0.41 11.70 50.37
CA ILE A 216 -1.60 10.88 50.54
C ILE A 216 -1.09 9.57 51.14
N THR A 217 -0.92 9.57 52.46
CA THR A 217 -1.06 8.36 53.27
C THR A 217 -2.51 7.89 53.13
N GLY A 218 -2.81 7.27 51.99
CA GLY A 218 -3.91 6.33 51.85
C GLY A 218 -3.44 5.01 52.44
N GLU A 219 -3.39 4.98 53.77
CA GLU A 219 -3.48 3.72 54.50
C GLU A 219 -4.89 3.19 54.30
N ASP A 220 -5.12 2.47 53.19
CA ASP A 220 -6.27 1.57 53.05
C ASP A 220 -5.72 0.28 52.45
N GLU A 221 -5.53 -0.71 53.32
CA GLU A 221 -5.12 -2.09 53.04
C GLU A 221 -6.28 -2.88 52.41
N ASP A 222 -6.84 -2.43 51.30
CA ASP A 222 -7.88 -3.17 50.58
C ASP A 222 -7.34 -3.63 49.22
N ASP A 223 -6.86 -4.87 49.16
CA ASP A 223 -6.47 -5.62 47.94
C ASP A 223 -7.67 -5.91 46.99
N ASP A 224 -8.82 -5.26 47.21
CA ASP A 224 -10.10 -5.52 46.54
C ASP A 224 -10.26 -4.81 45.17
N ASP A 225 -9.27 -4.01 44.75
CA ASP A 225 -9.23 -3.36 43.42
C ASP A 225 -8.33 -4.11 42.40
N LEU A 226 -7.74 -5.25 42.78
CA LEU A 226 -7.22 -6.19 41.78
C LEU A 226 -8.40 -6.93 41.15
N ILE A 227 -8.51 -6.84 39.82
CA ILE A 227 -9.52 -7.55 39.03
C ILE A 227 -9.41 -9.05 39.34
N ASP A 228 -10.46 -9.61 39.95
CA ASP A 228 -10.51 -11.01 40.35
C ASP A 228 -10.63 -11.91 39.10
N GLU A 229 -9.52 -12.53 38.70
CA GLU A 229 -9.39 -13.30 37.47
C GLU A 229 -10.25 -14.58 37.43
N ASP A 230 -10.70 -15.05 38.59
CA ASP A 230 -11.65 -16.16 38.74
C ASP A 230 -13.13 -15.75 38.53
N THR A 231 -13.44 -14.45 38.55
CA THR A 231 -14.80 -13.93 38.27
C THR A 231 -15.04 -13.64 36.79
N LEU A 232 -13.99 -13.66 35.96
CA LEU A 232 -14.08 -13.32 34.54
C LEU A 232 -14.69 -14.42 33.66
N LEU A 233 -14.63 -15.69 34.07
CA LEU A 233 -15.17 -16.84 33.33
C LEU A 233 -15.82 -17.82 34.30
N THR A 234 -17.13 -17.73 34.46
CA THR A 234 -17.89 -18.66 35.30
C THR A 234 -18.02 -20.02 34.60
N GLU A 235 -18.12 -21.09 35.39
CA GLU A 235 -18.31 -22.47 34.90
C GLU A 235 -19.56 -22.64 34.01
N GLU A 236 -20.50 -21.71 34.14
CA GLU A 236 -21.73 -21.64 33.35
C GLU A 236 -21.46 -21.11 31.93
N ASP A 237 -20.48 -20.22 31.75
CA ASP A 237 -20.06 -19.72 30.43
C ASP A 237 -19.21 -20.76 29.68
N LEU A 238 -18.38 -21.52 30.40
CA LEU A 238 -17.62 -22.67 29.86
C LEU A 238 -18.53 -23.78 29.31
N ASN A 239 -19.75 -23.92 29.84
CA ASN A 239 -20.74 -24.90 29.37
C ASN A 239 -21.75 -24.33 28.36
N SER A 240 -21.61 -23.06 27.98
CA SER A 240 -22.46 -22.48 26.93
C SER A 240 -22.07 -23.09 25.57
N MET A 241 -22.96 -23.91 25.01
CA MET A 241 -22.80 -24.48 23.69
C MET A 241 -22.68 -23.34 22.66
N VAL A 242 -21.53 -23.24 21.99
CA VAL A 242 -21.30 -22.31 20.88
C VAL A 242 -22.33 -22.59 19.78
N VAL A 243 -23.36 -21.74 19.67
CA VAL A 243 -24.34 -21.82 18.58
C VAL A 243 -23.69 -21.24 17.32
N ILE A 244 -23.02 -22.10 16.56
CA ILE A 244 -22.64 -21.77 15.18
C ILE A 244 -23.94 -21.65 14.39
N ARG A 245 -24.31 -20.43 14.01
CA ARG A 245 -25.42 -20.18 13.09
C ARG A 245 -25.06 -20.78 11.73
N MET A 246 -25.48 -22.03 11.52
CA MET A 246 -25.37 -22.70 10.23
C MET A 246 -26.24 -21.91 9.24
N SER A 247 -25.61 -21.35 8.21
CA SER A 247 -26.31 -20.64 7.13
C SER A 247 -27.38 -21.54 6.52
N PRO A 248 -28.58 -21.02 6.19
CA PRO A 248 -29.65 -21.84 5.64
C PRO A 248 -29.23 -22.41 4.28
N THR A 249 -29.30 -23.74 4.19
CA THR A 249 -29.21 -24.52 2.95
C THR A 249 -30.19 -23.96 1.92
N PRO A 250 -29.77 -23.68 0.66
CA PRO A 250 -30.70 -23.26 -0.39
C PRO A 250 -31.64 -24.42 -0.74
N LEU A 251 -32.95 -24.18 -0.60
CA LEU A 251 -34.00 -25.12 -0.99
C LEU A 251 -33.97 -25.30 -2.52
N LEU A 252 -33.87 -26.55 -2.98
CA LEU A 252 -34.08 -26.93 -4.38
C LEU A 252 -35.52 -26.62 -4.80
N PRO A 253 -35.75 -26.13 -6.04
CA PRO A 253 -37.08 -25.87 -6.55
C PRO A 253 -37.82 -27.19 -6.78
N THR A 254 -38.99 -27.34 -6.16
CA THR A 254 -39.93 -28.42 -6.43
C THR A 254 -40.50 -28.23 -7.84
N ALA A 255 -40.32 -29.24 -8.69
CA ALA A 255 -40.98 -29.33 -9.98
C ALA A 255 -42.48 -29.63 -9.76
N ASP A 256 -43.33 -28.70 -10.12
CA ASP A 256 -44.78 -28.92 -10.23
C ASP A 256 -45.05 -29.86 -11.42
N TYR A 257 -45.79 -30.93 -11.15
CA TYR A 257 -46.46 -31.81 -12.12
C TYR A 257 -47.95 -31.49 -12.13
#